data_AF-A0A350QV89-F1
#
_entry.id   AF-A0A350QV89-F1
#
_cell.length_a   1.000
_cell.length_b   1.000
_cell.length_c   1.000
_cell.angle_alpha   90.00
_cell.angle_beta   90.00
_cell.angle_gamma   90.00
#
_symmetry.space_group_name_H-M   'P 1'
#
loop_
_entity.id
_entity.type
_entity.pdbx_description
1 polymer ?
#
loop_
_entity_poly.entity_id
_entity_poly.type
_entity_poly.pdbx_seq_one_letter_code
_entity_poly.pdbx_strand_id
1 'polypeptide(L)'
;MKRFLSDYGNLLVLLLLCLGVSLVTIEEQSSTSSSAARKLAVEVASGNPEGARVMVMVRSGEGSARFAKVMEEELSKEGLQVVGAIVGTPVDARRALVSQEEELAAIVTGEHMAVFTSGQLPKLASSNQALAGTKTYRTETHLWPNFLKKDNLLNVLKQVSVV
;
A
#
# COMPACT_ATOMS: atom_id res chain seq x y z
N MET A 1 21.44 -40.69 13.10
CA MET A 1 21.18 -39.23 13.18
C MET A 1 22.38 -38.33 12.88
N LYS A 2 23.65 -38.79 12.98
CA LYS A 2 24.85 -37.94 12.74
C LYS A 2 25.24 -37.72 11.26
N ARG A 3 24.86 -38.63 10.34
CA ARG A 3 25.18 -38.49 8.89
C ARG A 3 24.35 -37.41 8.18
N PHE A 4 23.08 -37.23 8.54
CA PHE A 4 22.23 -36.17 7.97
C PHE A 4 22.72 -34.74 8.31
N LEU A 5 23.33 -34.52 9.47
CA LEU A 5 23.92 -33.22 9.79
C LEU A 5 25.24 -32.95 9.05
N SER A 6 25.96 -34.01 8.66
CA SER A 6 27.26 -33.89 7.96
C SER A 6 27.09 -33.70 6.46
N ASP A 7 26.13 -34.40 5.85
CA ASP A 7 25.88 -34.33 4.39
C ASP A 7 25.11 -33.05 4.01
N TYR A 8 24.29 -32.51 4.92
CA TYR A 8 23.57 -31.24 4.73
C TYR A 8 24.18 -30.08 5.54
N GLY A 9 25.41 -30.23 6.05
CA GLY A 9 26.06 -29.21 6.88
C GLY A 9 26.14 -27.85 6.18
N ASN A 10 26.49 -27.84 4.89
CA ASN A 10 26.48 -26.62 4.08
C ASN A 10 25.07 -26.06 3.86
N LEU A 11 24.08 -26.94 3.67
CA LEU A 11 22.68 -26.55 3.48
C LEU A 11 22.09 -25.93 4.76
N LEU A 12 22.46 -26.46 5.93
CA LEU A 12 22.04 -25.99 7.23
C LEU A 12 22.70 -24.64 7.58
N VAL A 13 23.98 -24.48 7.24
CA VAL A 13 24.69 -23.19 7.34
C VAL A 13 24.06 -22.15 6.43
N LEU A 14 23.71 -22.51 5.19
CA LEU A 14 23.03 -21.62 4.24
C LEU A 14 21.63 -21.26 4.75
N LEU A 15 20.87 -22.21 5.30
CA LEU A 15 19.55 -21.97 5.89
C LEU A 15 19.66 -21.02 7.09
N LEU A 16 20.66 -21.21 7.97
CA LEU A 16 20.91 -20.31 9.10
C LEU A 16 21.34 -18.91 8.66
N LEU A 17 22.17 -18.80 7.61
CA LEU A 17 22.52 -17.51 7.00
C LEU A 17 21.29 -16.85 6.38
N CYS A 18 20.47 -17.58 5.64
CA CYS A 18 19.22 -17.08 5.07
C CYS A 18 18.26 -16.60 6.17
N LEU A 19 18.09 -17.36 7.25
CA LEU A 19 17.26 -16.97 8.38
C LEU A 19 17.85 -15.76 9.12
N GLY A 20 19.16 -15.74 9.36
CA GLY A 20 19.86 -14.64 10.01
C GLY A 20 19.78 -13.34 9.22
N VAL A 21 20.10 -13.38 7.93
CA VAL A 21 19.98 -12.22 7.01
C VAL A 21 18.51 -11.83 6.86
N SER A 22 17.57 -12.77 6.80
CA SER A 22 16.15 -12.47 6.78
C SER A 22 15.71 -11.75 8.05
N LEU A 23 16.09 -12.20 9.24
CA LEU A 23 15.73 -11.56 10.52
C LEU A 23 16.36 -10.17 10.66
N VAL A 24 17.60 -9.99 10.21
CA VAL A 24 18.32 -8.70 10.24
C VAL A 24 17.78 -7.72 9.20
N THR A 25 17.15 -8.20 8.12
CA THR A 25 16.55 -7.37 7.05
C THR A 25 15.04 -7.25 7.15
N ILE A 26 14.46 -7.49 8.33
CA ILE A 26 13.07 -7.11 8.63
C ILE A 26 13.01 -5.58 8.60
N GLU A 27 12.59 -5.05 7.45
CA GLU A 27 12.20 -3.66 7.30
C GLU A 27 10.68 -3.57 7.23
N GLU A 28 10.14 -2.43 7.68
CA GLU A 28 8.77 -2.04 7.34
C GLU A 28 8.67 -1.98 5.81
N GLN A 29 8.01 -2.98 5.22
CA GLN A 29 7.76 -2.90 3.78
C GLN A 29 6.76 -1.78 3.59
N SER A 30 7.30 -0.71 3.01
CA SER A 30 6.60 0.55 2.92
C SER A 30 5.28 0.32 2.20
N SER A 31 4.21 0.72 2.89
CA SER A 31 2.86 0.95 2.36
C SER A 31 2.84 1.82 1.09
N THR A 32 4.01 2.32 0.66
CA THR A 32 4.27 3.12 -0.53
C THR A 32 4.85 2.37 -1.74
N SER A 33 5.05 1.04 -1.67
CA SER A 33 5.55 0.26 -2.81
C SER A 33 4.55 0.19 -3.96
N SER A 34 5.03 0.16 -5.21
CA SER A 34 4.17 0.08 -6.40
C SER A 34 3.29 -1.17 -6.44
N SER A 35 3.75 -2.29 -5.89
CA SER A 35 2.96 -3.53 -5.83
C SER A 35 1.83 -3.45 -4.80
N ALA A 36 2.05 -2.78 -3.66
CA ALA A 36 1.00 -2.49 -2.69
C ALA A 36 -0.04 -1.53 -3.27
N ALA A 37 0.41 -0.49 -3.98
CA ALA A 37 -0.47 0.46 -4.67
C ALA A 37 -1.39 -0.24 -5.68
N ARG A 38 -0.82 -1.13 -6.51
CA ARG A 38 -1.58 -1.89 -7.49
C ARG A 38 -2.63 -2.81 -6.86
N LYS A 39 -2.26 -3.55 -5.81
CA LYS A 39 -3.22 -4.42 -5.10
C LYS A 39 -4.39 -3.62 -4.53
N LEU A 40 -4.09 -2.47 -3.92
CA LEU A 40 -5.11 -1.60 -3.36
C LEU A 40 -6.00 -1.00 -4.45
N ALA A 41 -5.44 -0.62 -5.60
CA ALA A 41 -6.21 -0.11 -6.73
C ALA A 41 -7.21 -1.15 -7.25
N VAL A 42 -6.78 -2.41 -7.41
CA VAL A 42 -7.67 -3.52 -7.80
C VAL A 42 -8.77 -3.75 -6.76
N GLU A 43 -8.44 -3.69 -5.48
CA GLU A 43 -9.43 -3.83 -4.39
C GLU A 43 -10.48 -2.71 -4.45
N VAL A 44 -10.04 -1.46 -4.62
CA VAL A 44 -10.94 -0.30 -4.77
C VAL A 44 -11.83 -0.47 -6.00
N ALA A 45 -11.26 -0.86 -7.14
CA ALA A 45 -12.00 -1.06 -8.38
C ALA A 45 -13.03 -2.19 -8.26
N SER A 46 -12.72 -3.27 -7.56
CA SER A 46 -13.66 -4.37 -7.34
C SER A 46 -14.88 -3.99 -6.49
N GLY A 47 -14.72 -2.98 -5.62
CA GLY A 47 -15.76 -2.53 -4.69
C GLY A 47 -16.59 -1.35 -5.19
N ASN A 48 -16.28 -0.80 -6.36
CA ASN A 48 -16.90 0.41 -6.91
C ASN A 48 -17.20 0.24 -8.42
N PRO A 49 -18.20 0.93 -8.98
CA PRO A 49 -18.47 0.87 -10.41
C PRO A 49 -17.35 1.54 -11.22
N GLU A 50 -17.25 1.17 -12.50
CA GLU A 50 -16.35 1.84 -13.45
C GLU A 50 -16.67 3.34 -13.53
N GLY A 51 -15.65 4.18 -13.62
CA GLY A 51 -15.78 5.64 -13.61
C GLY A 51 -16.13 6.24 -12.24
N ALA A 52 -16.18 5.43 -11.17
CA ALA A 52 -16.42 5.95 -9.83
C ALA A 52 -15.35 6.98 -9.42
N ARG A 53 -15.81 8.05 -8.76
CA ARG A 53 -14.96 9.13 -8.27
C ARG A 53 -14.21 8.69 -7.01
N VAL A 54 -12.89 8.73 -7.07
CA VAL A 54 -12.00 8.32 -6.00
C VAL A 54 -11.02 9.43 -5.67
N MET A 55 -10.76 9.64 -4.38
CA MET A 55 -9.79 10.63 -3.91
C MET A 55 -8.67 9.95 -3.14
N VAL A 56 -7.43 10.36 -3.40
CA VAL A 56 -6.24 9.83 -2.73
C VAL A 56 -5.79 10.81 -1.64
N MET A 57 -5.55 10.31 -0.42
CA MET A 57 -5.11 11.13 0.72
C MET A 57 -3.93 10.49 1.42
N VAL A 58 -2.80 11.18 1.38
CA VAL A 58 -1.54 10.74 1.97
C VAL A 58 -1.01 11.83 2.89
N ARG A 59 -0.44 11.43 4.02
CA ARG A 59 0.23 12.38 4.92
C ARG A 59 1.51 12.89 4.26
N SER A 60 1.81 14.18 4.41
CA SER A 60 3.10 14.75 3.99
C SER A 60 4.26 14.03 4.67
N GLY A 61 5.24 13.60 3.88
CA GLY A 61 6.39 12.82 4.35
C GLY A 61 7.29 12.46 3.18
N GLU A 62 8.43 11.83 3.49
CA GLU A 62 9.35 11.33 2.48
C GLU A 62 8.66 10.26 1.62
N GLY A 63 8.73 10.39 0.29
CA GLY A 63 8.10 9.46 -0.64
C GLY A 63 6.58 9.60 -0.81
N SER A 64 5.88 10.40 0.00
CA SER A 64 4.41 10.53 -0.07
C SER A 64 3.90 11.07 -1.41
N ALA A 65 4.61 12.03 -2.01
CA ALA A 65 4.25 12.58 -3.32
C ALA A 65 4.41 11.56 -4.44
N ARG A 66 5.49 10.76 -4.39
CA ARG A 66 5.72 9.68 -5.33
C ARG A 66 4.64 8.60 -5.20
N PHE A 67 4.30 8.23 -3.96
CA PHE A 67 3.26 7.25 -3.70
C PHE A 67 1.89 7.71 -4.19
N ALA A 68 1.51 8.95 -3.88
CA ALA A 68 0.27 9.55 -4.35
C ALA A 68 0.15 9.46 -5.88
N LYS A 69 1.22 9.84 -6.60
CA LYS A 69 1.27 9.74 -8.06
C LYS A 69 1.11 8.31 -8.58
N VAL A 70 1.81 7.34 -7.98
CA VAL A 70 1.69 5.92 -8.36
C VAL A 70 0.27 5.43 -8.12
N MET A 71 -0.37 5.82 -7.01
CA MET A 71 -1.77 5.47 -6.74
C MET A 71 -2.73 6.07 -7.77
N GLU A 72 -2.54 7.33 -8.16
CA GLU A 72 -3.36 7.97 -9.21
C GLU A 72 -3.26 7.20 -10.53
N GLU A 73 -2.04 6.82 -10.92
CA GLU A 73 -1.78 6.05 -12.14
C GLU A 73 -2.43 4.65 -12.09
N GLU A 74 -2.29 3.93 -10.98
CA GLU A 74 -2.88 2.59 -10.84
C GLU A 74 -4.42 2.63 -10.77
N LEU A 75 -5.01 3.58 -10.04
CA LEU A 75 -6.48 3.75 -10.00
C LEU A 75 -7.05 4.10 -11.38
N SER A 76 -6.36 4.96 -12.13
CA SER A 76 -6.78 5.33 -13.48
C SER A 76 -6.71 4.15 -14.46
N LYS A 77 -5.71 3.26 -14.31
CA LYS A 77 -5.60 2.02 -15.11
C LYS A 77 -6.75 1.04 -14.85
N GLU A 78 -7.26 1.01 -13.63
CA GLU A 78 -8.41 0.19 -13.24
C GLU A 78 -9.77 0.85 -13.61
N GLY A 79 -9.76 1.96 -14.36
CA GLY A 79 -10.98 2.61 -14.87
C GLY A 79 -11.69 3.51 -13.87
N LEU A 80 -11.05 3.90 -12.78
CA LEU A 80 -11.61 4.82 -11.78
C LEU A 80 -11.26 6.27 -12.10
N GLN A 81 -12.16 7.20 -11.75
CA GLN A 81 -11.93 8.62 -11.93
C GLN A 81 -11.26 9.21 -10.70
N VAL A 82 -9.97 9.52 -10.79
CA VAL A 82 -9.26 10.16 -9.68
C VAL A 82 -9.54 11.66 -9.66
N VAL A 83 -10.32 12.12 -8.68
CA VAL A 83 -10.70 13.54 -8.55
C VAL A 83 -9.61 14.42 -7.93
N GLY A 84 -8.62 13.79 -7.31
CA GLY A 84 -7.41 14.44 -6.84
C GLY A 84 -6.62 13.59 -5.85
N ALA A 85 -5.31 13.83 -5.79
CA ALA A 85 -4.44 13.34 -4.72
C ALA A 85 -3.94 14.47 -3.83
N ILE A 86 -4.10 14.28 -2.53
CA ILE A 86 -3.70 15.24 -1.50
C ILE A 86 -2.57 14.67 -0.70
N VAL A 87 -1.46 15.41 -0.68
CA VAL A 87 -0.28 15.11 0.13
C VAL A 87 -0.12 16.24 1.13
N GLY A 88 -0.51 16.00 2.39
CA GLY A 88 -0.59 17.09 3.35
C GLY A 88 -0.98 16.67 4.75
N THR A 89 -1.59 17.61 5.46
CA THR A 89 -2.07 17.43 6.83
C THR A 89 -3.53 16.99 6.85
N PRO A 90 -4.03 16.49 8.00
CA PRO A 90 -5.47 16.23 8.17
C PRO A 90 -6.37 17.44 7.91
N VAL A 91 -5.86 18.66 8.10
CA VAL A 91 -6.60 19.90 7.82
C VAL A 91 -6.82 20.06 6.31
N ASP A 92 -5.80 19.78 5.51
CA ASP A 92 -5.88 19.84 4.04
C ASP A 92 -6.84 18.77 3.50
N ALA A 93 -6.74 17.55 4.04
CA ALA A 93 -7.66 16.45 3.74
C ALA A 93 -9.12 16.82 4.07
N ARG A 94 -9.37 17.42 5.25
CA ARG A 94 -10.71 17.91 5.62
C ARG A 94 -11.22 18.96 4.65
N ARG A 95 -10.40 19.95 4.30
CA ARG A 95 -10.80 21.03 3.39
C ARG A 95 -11.26 20.47 2.05
N ALA A 96 -10.53 19.50 1.51
CA ALA A 96 -10.88 18.89 0.24
C ALA A 96 -12.12 18.00 0.29
N LEU A 97 -12.40 17.33 1.41
CA LEU A 97 -13.65 16.61 1.61
C LEU A 97 -14.84 17.55 1.67
N VAL A 98 -14.70 18.68 2.37
CA VAL A 98 -15.77 19.68 2.48
C VAL A 98 -16.03 20.37 1.15
N SER A 99 -15.01 20.56 0.31
CA SER A 99 -15.16 21.15 -1.02
C SER A 99 -15.69 20.18 -2.08
N GLN A 100 -15.99 18.91 -1.75
CA GLN A 100 -16.62 18.00 -2.69
C GLN A 100 -18.11 18.34 -2.83
N GLU A 101 -18.51 18.67 -4.05
CA GLU A 101 -19.92 18.91 -4.41
C GLU A 101 -20.56 17.68 -5.05
N GLU A 102 -19.75 16.84 -5.70
CA GLU A 102 -20.19 15.63 -6.40
C GLU A 102 -19.88 14.37 -5.59
N GLU A 103 -20.70 13.33 -5.80
CA GLU A 103 -20.61 12.08 -5.04
C GLU A 103 -19.22 11.43 -5.13
N LEU A 104 -18.66 11.13 -3.97
CA LEU A 104 -17.37 10.47 -3.85
C LEU A 104 -17.59 9.01 -3.43
N ALA A 105 -17.21 8.08 -4.29
CA ALA A 105 -17.42 6.65 -4.03
C ALA A 105 -16.41 6.09 -3.04
N ALA A 106 -15.13 6.50 -3.18
CA ALA A 106 -14.06 5.98 -2.33
C ALA A 106 -12.99 7.02 -1.98
N ILE A 107 -12.38 6.85 -0.80
CA ILE A 107 -11.18 7.55 -0.38
C ILE A 107 -10.09 6.51 -0.14
N VAL A 108 -8.96 6.66 -0.82
CA VAL A 108 -7.78 5.86 -0.59
C VAL A 108 -6.85 6.60 0.35
N THR A 109 -6.49 5.97 1.46
CA THR A 109 -5.75 6.61 2.55
C THR A 109 -4.46 5.88 2.87
N GLY A 110 -3.40 6.64 3.14
CA GLY A 110 -2.22 6.10 3.83
C GLY A 110 -2.52 5.79 5.30
N GLU A 111 -1.71 4.93 5.91
CA GLU A 111 -1.88 4.48 7.31
C GLU A 111 -2.16 5.60 8.32
N HIS A 112 -1.37 6.68 8.29
CA HIS A 112 -1.55 7.79 9.22
C HIS A 112 -2.81 8.63 8.94
N MET A 113 -3.27 8.68 7.70
CA MET A 113 -4.46 9.45 7.33
C MET A 113 -5.75 8.65 7.55
N ALA A 114 -5.66 7.32 7.61
CA ALA A 114 -6.79 6.44 7.86
C ALA A 114 -7.48 6.73 9.20
N VAL A 115 -6.72 7.00 10.27
CA VAL A 115 -7.27 7.35 11.59
C VAL A 115 -8.11 8.62 11.52
N PHE A 116 -7.65 9.62 10.76
CA PHE A 116 -8.39 10.85 10.53
C PHE A 116 -9.68 10.57 9.75
N THR A 117 -9.60 9.85 8.63
CA THR A 117 -10.77 9.58 7.78
C THR A 117 -11.81 8.72 8.49
N SER A 118 -11.42 7.66 9.19
CA SER A 118 -12.37 6.82 9.93
C SER A 118 -13.13 7.59 11.01
N GLY A 119 -12.50 8.57 11.66
CA GLY A 119 -13.16 9.38 12.69
C GLY A 119 -13.96 10.59 12.18
N GLN A 120 -13.52 11.20 11.08
CA GLN A 120 -14.11 12.46 10.56
C GLN A 120 -15.09 12.23 9.42
N LEU A 121 -14.91 11.19 8.60
CA LEU A 121 -15.77 10.92 7.46
C LEU A 121 -17.25 10.75 7.86
N PRO A 122 -17.63 10.01 8.93
CA PRO A 122 -19.04 9.90 9.31
C PRO A 122 -19.67 11.24 9.70
N LYS A 123 -18.90 12.12 10.34
CA LYS A 123 -19.36 13.46 10.70
C LYS A 123 -19.53 14.33 9.46
N LEU A 124 -18.57 14.29 8.55
CA LEU A 124 -18.65 15.03 7.29
C LEU A 124 -19.77 14.51 6.37
N ALA A 125 -19.99 13.19 6.32
CA ALA A 125 -21.09 12.56 5.59
C ALA A 125 -22.47 12.99 6.10
N SER A 126 -22.60 13.27 7.40
CA SER A 126 -23.85 13.81 7.97
C SER A 126 -24.17 15.24 7.53
N SER A 127 -23.14 16.00 7.11
CA SER A 127 -23.28 17.41 6.68
C SER A 127 -23.11 17.59 5.17
N ASN A 128 -22.53 16.63 4.46
CA ASN A 128 -22.29 16.67 3.03
C ASN A 128 -22.78 15.37 2.38
N GLN A 129 -23.87 15.46 1.62
CA GLN A 129 -24.50 14.32 0.97
C GLN A 129 -23.61 13.67 -0.09
N ALA A 130 -22.65 14.41 -0.67
CA ALA A 130 -21.64 13.88 -1.58
C ALA A 130 -20.74 12.80 -0.92
N LEU A 131 -20.65 12.80 0.41
CA LEU A 131 -19.81 11.87 1.18
C LEU A 131 -20.61 10.72 1.83
N ALA A 132 -21.93 10.68 1.66
CA ALA A 132 -22.81 9.74 2.37
C ALA A 132 -22.53 8.26 2.02
N GLY A 133 -22.14 7.98 0.78
CA GLY A 133 -21.81 6.64 0.30
C GLY A 133 -20.32 6.29 0.31
N THR A 134 -19.45 7.19 0.77
CA THR A 134 -18.00 7.07 0.59
C THR A 134 -17.40 5.95 1.44
N LYS A 135 -16.65 5.05 0.80
CA LYS A 135 -15.88 4.00 1.48
C LYS A 135 -14.40 4.39 1.63
N THR A 136 -13.80 4.09 2.78
CA THR A 136 -12.37 4.30 2.99
C THR A 136 -11.58 3.02 2.75
N TYR A 137 -10.57 3.09 1.90
CA TYR A 137 -9.59 2.05 1.67
C TYR A 137 -8.24 2.49 2.23
N ARG A 138 -7.49 1.56 2.82
CA ARG A 138 -6.22 1.87 3.50
C ARG A 138 -5.11 0.97 2.96
N THR A 139 -3.92 1.53 2.83
CA THR A 139 -2.70 0.73 2.64
C THR A 139 -2.38 -0.04 3.93
N GLU A 140 -2.39 -1.37 3.89
CA GLU A 140 -1.86 -2.17 4.99
C GLU A 140 -0.32 -2.14 4.99
N THR A 141 0.28 -1.80 6.13
CA THR A 141 1.72 -1.93 6.34
C THR A 141 2.01 -3.34 6.83
N HIS A 142 2.86 -4.07 6.12
CA HIS A 142 3.32 -5.39 6.54
C HIS A 142 4.80 -5.36 6.88
N LEU A 143 5.15 -5.97 8.01
CA LEU A 143 6.53 -6.27 8.37
C LEU A 143 6.93 -7.56 7.66
N TRP A 144 7.80 -7.47 6.65
CA TRP A 144 8.28 -8.66 5.95
C TRP A 144 9.74 -8.50 5.51
N PRO A 145 10.60 -9.49 5.72
CA PRO A 145 12.03 -9.38 5.42
C PRO A 145 12.31 -9.13 3.94
N ASN A 146 13.20 -8.17 3.65
CA ASN A 146 13.59 -7.82 2.28
C ASN A 146 14.26 -8.98 1.53
N PHE A 147 15.04 -9.80 2.24
CA PHE A 147 15.78 -10.91 1.64
C PHE A 147 14.88 -12.00 1.05
N LEU A 148 13.81 -12.38 1.76
CA LEU A 148 12.86 -13.42 1.33
C LEU A 148 11.78 -12.91 0.36
N LYS A 149 11.93 -11.70 -0.20
CA LYS A 149 11.06 -11.26 -1.29
C LYS A 149 11.20 -12.23 -2.46
N LYS A 150 10.08 -12.67 -3.05
CA LYS A 150 10.09 -13.59 -4.19
C LYS A 150 10.98 -13.09 -5.32
N ASP A 151 10.96 -11.79 -5.60
CA ASP A 151 11.81 -11.17 -6.63
C ASP A 151 13.30 -11.24 -6.29
N ASN A 152 13.68 -11.00 -5.03
CA ASN A 152 15.07 -11.15 -4.59
C ASN A 152 15.52 -12.60 -4.60
N LEU A 153 14.67 -13.53 -4.14
CA LEU A 153 14.96 -14.95 -4.19
C LEU A 153 15.11 -15.42 -5.65
N LEU A 154 14.21 -14.99 -6.55
CA LEU A 154 14.28 -15.32 -7.97
C LEU A 154 15.51 -14.69 -8.65
N ASN A 155 15.90 -13.47 -8.29
CA ASN A 155 17.11 -12.84 -8.82
C ASN A 155 18.38 -13.56 -8.35
N VAL A 156 18.46 -13.92 -7.07
CA VAL A 156 19.56 -14.73 -6.54
C VAL A 156 19.59 -16.10 -7.21
N LEU A 157 18.45 -16.80 -7.29
CA LEU A 157 18.36 -18.11 -7.98
C LEU A 157 18.79 -18.01 -9.45
N LYS A 158 18.38 -16.97 -10.18
CA LYS A 158 18.82 -16.72 -11.55
C LYS A 158 20.33 -16.51 -11.62
N GLN A 159 20.91 -15.76 -10.68
CA GLN A 159 22.34 -15.47 -10.67
C GLN A 159 23.19 -16.68 -10.28
N VAL A 160 22.69 -17.56 -9.40
CA VAL A 160 23.37 -18.83 -9.07
C VAL A 160 23.20 -19.87 -10.17
N SER A 161 22.10 -19.83 -10.94
CA SER A 161 21.83 -20.75 -12.04
C SER A 161 22.65 -20.48 -13.32
N VAL A 162 23.30 -19.32 -13.42
CA VAL A 162 24.13 -18.92 -14.57
C VAL A 162 25.61 -19.33 -14.38
N VAL A 163 25.95 -19.92 -13.23
CA VAL A 163 27.31 -20.39 -12.90
C VAL A 163 27.43 -21.90 -13.12
#